data_AF-A0A3P7DM32-F1
#
_entry.id   AF-A0A3P7DM32-F1
#
_cell.length_a   1.000
_cell.length_b   1.000
_cell.length_c   1.000
_cell.angle_alpha   90.00
_cell.angle_beta   90.00
_cell.angle_gamma   90.00
#
_symmetry.space_group_name_H-M   'P 1'
#
loop_
_entity.id
_entity.type
_entity.pdbx_description
1 polymer ?
#
loop_
_entity_poly.entity_id
_entity_poly.type
_entity_poly.pdbx_seq_one_letter_code
_entity_poly.pdbx_strand_id
1 'polypeptide(L)'
;MGLNLEPRQRLVLYAGETQRQIQGRLEYLFLITNKSTILLLILDTRNQSLHFLNDSQAISLLVRVYHYTREHRYLRSAVRALAPFMRPIPSEDAGVCAVRTHFLGQPGLPWFEEYPIIPSVFVLNGFIYSLIGLFDLTSLEGVSPDQEELSKSIGKSDILFNEGLSTLVHVLPLFDSGSGSFYDLRHLNLSGPNRARWQYHFVHLRQLKTLTKMAPQHADLWKQTFRRWLAYTRGFRSLHN
;
A
#
# COMPACT_ATOMS: atom_id res chain seq x y z
N MET A 1 51.10 3.77 28.04
CA MET A 1 50.18 2.61 28.15
C MET A 1 49.22 2.69 26.99
N GLY A 2 49.32 1.74 26.07
CA GLY A 2 48.51 1.73 24.85
C GLY A 2 47.12 1.16 25.08
N LEU A 3 46.19 1.52 24.20
CA LEU A 3 45.15 0.65 23.67
C LEU A 3 44.76 1.21 22.29
N ASN A 4 44.93 0.37 21.29
CA ASN A 4 44.67 0.59 19.87
C ASN A 4 43.39 -0.19 19.54
N LEU A 5 42.29 0.44 19.08
CA LEU A 5 41.09 -0.26 18.57
C LEU A 5 40.31 0.59 17.53
N GLU A 6 40.44 0.17 16.26
CA GLU A 6 39.50 0.04 15.12
C GLU A 6 38.29 1.01 14.89
N PRO A 7 37.97 1.34 13.61
CA PRO A 7 36.81 2.14 13.21
C PRO A 7 35.56 1.27 12.94
N ARG A 8 34.55 1.33 13.82
CA ARG A 8 33.16 0.92 13.51
C ARG A 8 32.16 1.77 14.28
N GLN A 9 31.59 2.79 13.63
CA GLN A 9 30.35 3.39 14.12
C GLN A 9 29.17 2.46 13.75
N ARG A 10 28.76 1.65 14.73
CA ARG A 10 27.52 0.88 14.75
C ARG A 10 26.34 1.84 14.85
N LEU A 11 25.36 1.72 13.95
CA LEU A 11 24.01 2.24 14.22
C LEU A 11 23.32 1.22 15.14
N VAL A 12 23.16 1.58 16.42
CA VAL A 12 22.44 0.79 17.42
C VAL A 12 20.97 1.20 17.39
N LEU A 13 20.08 0.25 17.05
CA LEU A 13 18.64 0.41 17.21
C LEU A 13 18.30 0.25 18.71
N TYR A 14 17.92 1.32 19.39
CA TYR A 14 17.36 1.25 20.74
C TYR A 14 15.83 1.22 20.68
N ALA A 15 15.25 0.23 21.36
CA ALA A 15 13.89 0.30 21.86
C ALA A 15 13.94 0.98 23.24
N GLY A 16 13.20 2.08 23.43
CA GLY A 16 13.03 2.73 24.73
C GLY A 16 13.22 4.24 24.73
N GLU A 17 12.12 4.94 25.02
CA GLU A 17 11.92 6.30 25.56
C GLU A 17 12.77 7.48 25.07
N THR A 18 12.03 8.49 24.60
CA THR A 18 12.41 9.87 24.24
C THR A 18 13.48 10.54 25.12
N GLN A 19 14.49 11.12 24.46
CA GLN A 19 14.93 12.49 24.73
C GLN A 19 15.53 13.14 23.46
N ARG A 20 15.03 14.34 23.12
CA ARG A 20 15.46 15.18 22.00
C ARG A 20 16.84 15.79 22.25
N GLN A 21 17.67 15.85 21.21
CA GLN A 21 18.45 17.06 20.93
C GLN A 21 18.45 17.34 19.43
N ILE A 22 18.00 18.55 19.07
CA ILE A 22 17.64 18.98 17.73
C ILE A 22 18.89 19.51 17.02
N GLN A 23 19.26 18.89 15.90
CA GLN A 23 20.12 19.51 14.88
C GLN A 23 19.75 19.02 13.47
N GLY A 24 18.86 19.75 12.81
CA GLY A 24 18.86 19.97 11.35
C GLY A 24 18.84 18.80 10.35
N ARG A 25 18.67 17.54 10.75
CA ARG A 25 18.58 16.39 9.81
C ARG A 25 17.15 15.84 9.72
N LEU A 26 16.74 15.54 8.49
CA LEU A 26 15.64 14.59 8.22
C LEU A 26 16.09 13.24 8.75
N GLU A 27 15.52 12.81 9.88
CA GLU A 27 15.76 11.49 10.45
C GLU A 27 14.62 10.55 10.05
N TYR A 28 14.94 9.53 9.26
CA TYR A 28 14.02 8.45 8.97
C TYR A 28 14.12 7.42 10.09
N LEU A 29 13.11 7.33 10.95
CA LEU A 29 13.06 6.31 12.00
C LEU A 29 12.35 5.06 11.47
N PHE A 30 13.12 4.00 11.23
CA PHE A 30 12.59 2.70 10.82
C PHE A 30 12.26 1.85 12.05
N LEU A 31 10.99 1.76 12.43
CA LEU A 31 10.53 0.81 13.45
C LEU A 31 10.05 -0.48 12.76
N ILE A 32 11.01 -1.35 12.46
CA ILE A 32 10.71 -2.74 12.09
C ILE A 32 10.46 -3.49 13.40
N THR A 33 9.20 -3.63 13.79
CA THR A 33 8.86 -4.41 14.99
C THR A 33 8.99 -5.91 14.70
N ASN A 34 9.35 -6.69 15.72
CA ASN A 34 9.49 -8.15 15.61
C ASN A 34 8.15 -8.89 15.41
N LYS A 35 7.02 -8.19 15.44
CA LYS A 35 5.67 -8.74 15.31
C LYS A 35 5.00 -8.20 14.06
N SER A 36 5.36 -8.75 12.89
CA SER A 36 4.60 -8.71 11.62
C SER A 36 4.05 -7.36 11.07
N THR A 37 4.27 -6.24 11.76
CA THR A 37 3.79 -4.90 11.43
C THR A 37 5.01 -4.02 11.26
N ILE A 38 5.20 -3.51 10.05
CA ILE A 38 6.23 -2.53 9.75
C ILE A 38 5.61 -1.16 10.02
N LEU A 39 5.78 -0.66 11.25
CA LEU A 39 5.38 0.70 11.57
C LEU A 39 6.46 1.64 11.04
N LEU A 40 6.30 2.10 9.80
CA LEU A 40 7.18 3.16 9.28
C LEU A 40 6.70 4.51 9.83
N LEU A 41 7.31 4.96 10.92
CA LEU A 41 7.17 6.33 11.42
C LEU A 41 8.07 7.26 10.60
N ILE A 42 7.51 7.89 9.57
CA ILE A 42 8.14 9.07 8.97
C ILE A 42 7.81 10.26 9.89
N LEU A 43 8.70 10.55 10.84
CA LEU A 43 8.65 11.79 11.61
C LEU A 43 9.24 12.91 10.76
N ASP A 44 8.39 13.65 10.03
CA ASP A 44 8.76 15.00 9.60
C ASP A 44 8.71 15.91 10.84
N THR A 45 9.86 16.29 11.37
CA THR A 45 9.94 17.12 12.58
C THR A 45 9.42 18.55 12.37
N ARG A 46 9.05 18.94 11.13
CA ARG A 46 8.42 20.24 10.84
C ARG A 46 6.90 20.22 10.80
N ASN A 47 6.29 19.09 10.50
CA ASN A 47 4.84 18.90 10.51
C ASN A 47 4.54 17.69 11.39
N GLN A 48 3.95 17.92 12.56
CA GLN A 48 3.53 16.89 13.51
C GLN A 48 2.37 16.01 12.97
N SER A 49 2.38 15.67 11.68
CA SER A 49 1.46 14.74 11.05
C SER A 49 2.06 13.34 11.10
N LEU A 50 1.45 12.47 11.90
CA LEU A 50 1.70 11.04 11.87
C LEU A 50 1.14 10.50 10.53
N HIS A 51 2.02 10.22 9.57
CA HIS A 51 1.62 9.53 8.35
C HIS A 51 1.67 8.03 8.63
N PHE A 52 0.50 7.42 8.85
CA PHE A 52 0.38 5.97 8.85
C PHE A 52 0.68 5.48 7.43
N LEU A 53 1.88 4.94 7.26
CA LEU A 53 2.24 4.28 6.03
C LEU A 53 1.53 2.92 6.01
N ASN A 54 0.64 2.70 5.05
CA ASN A 54 -0.01 1.40 4.89
C ASN A 54 1.06 0.34 4.53
N ASP A 55 0.89 -0.92 4.93
CA ASP A 55 1.89 -1.99 4.75
C ASP A 55 2.40 -2.10 3.31
N SER A 56 1.55 -1.79 2.33
CA SER A 56 1.89 -1.75 0.91
C SER A 56 2.88 -0.66 0.51
N GLN A 57 2.75 0.54 1.07
CA GLN A 57 3.70 1.61 0.87
C GLN A 57 5.05 1.25 1.53
N ALA A 58 5.01 0.46 2.62
CA ALA A 58 6.23 -0.03 3.28
C ALA A 58 6.95 -1.05 2.39
N ILE A 59 6.21 -1.98 1.78
CA ILE A 59 6.75 -2.91 0.76
C ILE A 59 7.42 -2.12 -0.37
N SER A 60 6.70 -1.17 -0.96
CA SER A 60 7.21 -0.27 -2.00
C SER A 60 8.52 0.42 -1.60
N LEU A 61 8.60 0.98 -0.39
CA LEU A 61 9.81 1.63 0.10
C LEU A 61 10.96 0.62 0.26
N LEU A 62 10.70 -0.49 0.94
CA LEU A 62 11.71 -1.52 1.25
C LEU A 62 12.29 -2.14 -0.01
N VAL A 63 11.46 -2.37 -1.03
CA VAL A 63 11.89 -2.82 -2.36
C VAL A 63 12.86 -1.80 -2.99
N ARG A 64 12.51 -0.52 -2.98
CA ARG A 64 13.39 0.54 -3.53
C ARG A 64 14.70 0.66 -2.76
N VAL A 65 14.65 0.56 -1.43
CA VAL A 65 15.85 0.57 -0.58
C VAL A 65 16.72 -0.67 -0.86
N TYR A 66 16.13 -1.85 -1.00
CA TYR A 66 16.86 -3.05 -1.42
C TYR A 66 17.50 -2.86 -2.80
N HIS A 67 16.77 -2.32 -3.77
CA HIS A 67 17.30 -2.09 -5.12
C HIS A 67 18.56 -1.18 -5.09
N TYR A 68 18.55 -0.16 -4.22
CA TYR A 68 19.66 0.77 -4.05
C TYR A 68 20.84 0.18 -3.24
N THR A 69 20.56 -0.48 -2.12
CA THR A 69 21.58 -0.93 -1.15
C THR A 69 22.08 -2.35 -1.40
N ARG A 70 21.28 -3.18 -2.08
CA ARG A 70 21.42 -4.64 -2.21
C ARG A 70 21.48 -5.40 -0.88
N GLU A 71 21.07 -4.76 0.21
CA GLU A 71 21.01 -5.39 1.52
C GLU A 71 19.73 -6.22 1.69
N HIS A 72 19.88 -7.55 1.68
CA HIS A 72 18.77 -8.51 1.75
C HIS A 72 17.85 -8.37 2.97
N ARG A 73 18.29 -7.66 4.04
CA ARG A 73 17.43 -7.38 5.20
C ARG A 73 16.18 -6.59 4.81
N TYR A 74 16.28 -5.66 3.87
CA TYR A 74 15.14 -4.86 3.42
C TYR A 74 14.16 -5.71 2.60
N LEU A 75 14.69 -6.57 1.72
CA LEU A 75 13.87 -7.49 0.95
C LEU A 75 13.15 -8.52 1.84
N ARG A 76 13.85 -9.09 2.83
CA ARG A 76 13.21 -9.97 3.83
C ARG A 76 12.10 -9.26 4.61
N SER A 77 12.29 -7.98 4.94
CA SER A 77 11.23 -7.18 5.58
C SER A 77 10.05 -6.94 4.63
N ALA A 78 10.29 -6.62 3.35
CA ALA A 78 9.23 -6.47 2.35
C ALA A 78 8.41 -7.75 2.21
N VAL A 79 9.06 -8.91 2.18
CA VAL A 79 8.39 -10.22 2.14
C VAL A 79 7.54 -10.48 3.39
N ARG A 80 8.06 -10.15 4.58
CA ARG A 80 7.28 -10.30 5.83
C ARG A 80 6.03 -9.44 5.84
N ALA A 81 6.07 -8.26 5.21
CA ALA A 81 4.92 -7.38 5.08
C ALA A 81 3.83 -7.92 4.13
N LEU A 82 4.04 -9.06 3.46
CA LEU A 82 2.97 -9.78 2.75
C LEU A 82 2.01 -10.50 3.71
N ALA A 83 2.43 -10.79 4.95
CA ALA A 83 1.64 -11.63 5.86
C ALA A 83 0.20 -11.13 6.10
N PRO A 84 -0.07 -9.82 6.27
CA PRO A 84 -1.44 -9.30 6.44
C PRO A 84 -2.33 -9.53 5.22
N PHE A 85 -1.77 -9.56 4.00
CA PHE A 85 -2.52 -9.79 2.75
C PHE A 85 -2.92 -11.25 2.55
N MET A 86 -2.27 -12.17 3.27
CA MET A 86 -2.55 -13.61 3.18
C MET A 86 -3.61 -14.08 4.17
N ARG A 87 -4.08 -13.19 5.07
CA ARG A 87 -4.96 -13.55 6.19
C ARG A 87 -6.27 -12.79 6.10
N PRO A 88 -7.42 -13.45 6.26
CA PRO A 88 -8.70 -12.76 6.35
C PRO A 88 -8.75 -11.90 7.62
N ILE A 89 -9.39 -10.73 7.53
CA ILE A 89 -9.69 -9.89 8.70
C ILE A 89 -10.55 -10.73 9.67
N PRO A 90 -10.12 -10.92 10.93
CA PRO A 90 -10.87 -11.70 11.89
C PRO A 90 -12.14 -10.96 12.33
N SER A 91 -13.17 -11.71 12.70
CA SER A 91 -14.43 -11.16 13.23
C SER A 91 -14.28 -10.54 14.62
N GLU A 92 -13.23 -10.90 15.35
CA GLU A 92 -12.89 -10.44 16.70
C GLU A 92 -11.44 -9.97 16.73
N ASP A 93 -11.09 -9.14 17.71
CA ASP A 93 -9.73 -8.62 17.87
C ASP A 93 -8.76 -9.74 18.28
N ALA A 94 -8.24 -10.46 17.29
CA ALA A 94 -7.32 -11.56 17.49
C ALA A 94 -5.87 -11.08 17.73
N GLY A 95 -5.61 -9.77 17.76
CA GLY A 95 -4.26 -9.21 17.81
C GLY A 95 -3.40 -9.54 16.58
N VAL A 96 -4.02 -10.05 15.51
CA VAL A 96 -3.36 -10.42 14.25
C VAL A 96 -3.62 -9.32 13.22
N CYS A 97 -2.54 -8.72 12.71
CA CYS A 97 -2.62 -7.80 11.59
C CYS A 97 -3.05 -8.56 10.31
N ALA A 98 -4.22 -8.22 9.78
CA ALA A 98 -4.82 -8.79 8.59
C ALA A 98 -5.55 -7.68 7.82
N VAL A 99 -5.44 -7.71 6.49
CA VAL A 99 -6.07 -6.69 5.62
C VAL A 99 -6.93 -7.31 4.53
N ARG A 100 -6.92 -8.64 4.36
CA ARG A 100 -7.68 -9.31 3.29
C ARG A 100 -9.13 -9.48 3.70
N THR A 101 -10.03 -9.12 2.80
CA THR A 101 -11.46 -9.43 2.85
C THR A 101 -11.93 -9.79 1.44
N HIS A 102 -13.24 -9.97 1.27
CA HIS A 102 -13.87 -10.21 0.00
C HIS A 102 -14.91 -9.12 -0.28
N PHE A 103 -14.86 -8.55 -1.48
CA PHE A 103 -15.79 -7.52 -1.91
C PHE A 103 -17.24 -8.05 -1.80
N LEU A 104 -18.03 -7.43 -0.91
CA LEU A 104 -19.39 -7.87 -0.57
C LEU A 104 -19.49 -9.39 -0.27
N GLY A 105 -18.48 -9.96 0.37
CA GLY A 105 -18.45 -11.38 0.72
C GLY A 105 -18.23 -12.35 -0.45
N GLN A 106 -17.94 -11.86 -1.66
CA GLN A 106 -17.75 -12.68 -2.85
C GLN A 106 -16.34 -13.31 -2.88
N PRO A 107 -16.18 -14.64 -2.74
CA PRO A 107 -14.85 -15.27 -2.62
C PRO A 107 -13.93 -15.01 -3.81
N GLY A 108 -14.48 -14.80 -5.01
CA GLY A 108 -13.71 -14.49 -6.23
C GLY A 108 -13.26 -13.03 -6.37
N LEU A 109 -13.61 -12.15 -5.42
CA LEU A 109 -13.28 -10.73 -5.45
C LEU A 109 -12.50 -10.30 -4.19
N PRO A 110 -11.25 -10.75 -4.02
CA PRO A 110 -10.45 -10.36 -2.86
C PRO A 110 -10.18 -8.86 -2.84
N TRP A 111 -10.26 -8.29 -1.64
CA TRP A 111 -10.02 -6.88 -1.38
C TRP A 111 -9.00 -6.72 -0.24
N PHE A 112 -8.14 -5.71 -0.35
CA PHE A 112 -7.12 -5.39 0.64
C PHE A 112 -7.47 -4.04 1.28
N GLU A 113 -7.93 -4.08 2.53
CA GLU A 113 -8.46 -2.91 3.23
C GLU A 113 -7.36 -1.92 3.63
N GLU A 114 -7.66 -0.62 3.48
CA GLU A 114 -6.87 0.44 4.12
C GLU A 114 -7.15 0.50 5.61
N TYR A 115 -8.43 0.34 5.95
CA TYR A 115 -8.91 0.31 7.32
C TYR A 115 -9.71 -0.98 7.49
N PRO A 116 -9.20 -1.97 8.24
CA PRO A 116 -9.87 -3.26 8.45
C PRO A 116 -11.06 -3.10 9.42
N ILE A 117 -12.08 -2.37 8.97
CA ILE A 117 -13.31 -2.07 9.70
C ILE A 117 -14.41 -3.04 9.23
N ILE A 118 -15.26 -3.48 10.17
CA ILE A 118 -16.42 -4.34 9.89
C ILE A 118 -17.72 -3.55 10.14
N PRO A 119 -18.67 -3.55 9.19
CA PRO A 119 -18.57 -4.07 7.83
C PRO A 119 -17.60 -3.26 6.96
N SER A 120 -17.00 -3.92 5.97
CA SER A 120 -16.06 -3.32 5.02
C SER A 120 -16.63 -2.10 4.30
N VAL A 121 -15.78 -1.07 4.13
CA VAL A 121 -16.14 0.17 3.41
C VAL A 121 -15.45 0.29 2.05
N PHE A 122 -14.42 -0.49 1.76
CA PHE A 122 -13.75 -0.56 0.45
C PHE A 122 -13.16 0.78 -0.02
N VAL A 123 -12.11 1.26 0.66
CA VAL A 123 -11.42 2.52 0.29
C VAL A 123 -10.58 2.35 -0.99
N LEU A 124 -10.87 3.12 -2.04
CA LEU A 124 -10.27 2.92 -3.37
C LEU A 124 -8.77 3.18 -3.40
N ASN A 125 -8.33 4.33 -2.90
CA ASN A 125 -6.93 4.73 -2.98
C ASN A 125 -6.03 3.76 -2.22
N GLY A 126 -6.45 3.31 -1.03
CA GLY A 126 -5.71 2.34 -0.23
C GLY A 126 -5.59 1.00 -0.93
N PHE A 127 -6.68 0.51 -1.54
CA PHE A 127 -6.64 -0.72 -2.33
C PHE A 127 -5.69 -0.59 -3.52
N ILE A 128 -5.71 0.49 -4.29
CA ILE A 128 -4.77 0.63 -5.41
C ILE A 128 -3.31 0.75 -4.91
N TYR A 129 -3.05 1.43 -3.80
CA TYR A 129 -1.71 1.44 -3.20
C TYR A 129 -1.26 0.04 -2.76
N SER A 130 -2.17 -0.80 -2.29
CA SER A 130 -1.87 -2.21 -2.03
C SER A 130 -1.34 -2.96 -3.25
N LEU A 131 -1.99 -2.78 -4.40
CA LEU A 131 -1.55 -3.40 -5.65
C LEU A 131 -0.19 -2.86 -6.12
N ILE A 132 0.10 -1.57 -5.89
CA ILE A 132 1.42 -0.98 -6.19
C ILE A 132 2.52 -1.64 -5.34
N GLY A 133 2.28 -1.80 -4.04
CA GLY A 133 3.24 -2.48 -3.15
C GLY A 133 3.50 -3.93 -3.58
N LEU A 134 2.43 -4.68 -3.88
CA LEU A 134 2.54 -6.06 -4.35
C LEU A 134 3.31 -6.14 -5.68
N PHE A 135 3.02 -5.24 -6.63
CA PHE A 135 3.69 -5.18 -7.93
C PHE A 135 5.18 -4.81 -7.85
N ASP A 136 5.55 -3.89 -6.96
CA ASP A 136 6.96 -3.54 -6.76
C ASP A 136 7.77 -4.78 -6.34
N LEU A 137 7.20 -5.65 -5.52
CA LEU A 137 7.86 -6.87 -5.07
C LEU A 137 7.92 -7.96 -6.17
N THR A 138 6.93 -8.03 -7.06
CA THR A 138 6.89 -9.02 -8.15
C THR A 138 7.81 -8.65 -9.31
N SER A 139 7.98 -7.35 -9.56
CA SER A 139 8.83 -6.81 -10.63
C SER A 139 10.31 -6.73 -10.24
N LEU A 140 10.70 -7.39 -9.15
CA LEU A 140 12.05 -7.29 -8.58
C LEU A 140 13.01 -8.22 -9.33
N GLU A 141 13.95 -7.62 -10.04
CA GLU A 141 15.01 -8.33 -10.77
C GLU A 141 16.24 -8.61 -9.88
N GLY A 142 16.96 -9.69 -10.18
CA GLY A 142 18.27 -9.97 -9.56
C GLY A 142 18.22 -10.76 -8.25
N VAL A 143 17.13 -11.48 -7.97
CA VAL A 143 17.11 -12.50 -6.90
C VAL A 143 17.83 -13.76 -7.39
N SER A 144 18.87 -14.19 -6.68
CA SER A 144 19.61 -15.41 -7.03
C SER A 144 18.69 -16.64 -6.93
N PRO A 145 18.79 -17.60 -7.87
CA PRO A 145 18.09 -18.89 -7.80
C PRO A 145 18.30 -19.64 -6.47
N ASP A 146 19.42 -19.41 -5.79
CA ASP A 146 19.76 -20.08 -4.53
C ASP A 146 18.88 -19.64 -3.34
N GLN A 147 18.02 -18.62 -3.50
CA GLN A 147 17.10 -18.16 -2.47
C GLN A 147 15.66 -18.64 -2.73
N GLU A 148 15.48 -19.96 -2.73
CA GLU A 148 14.20 -20.62 -3.05
C GLU A 148 13.01 -20.09 -2.22
N GLU A 149 13.19 -19.91 -0.90
CA GLU A 149 12.13 -19.39 -0.02
C GLU A 149 11.70 -17.95 -0.35
N LEU A 150 12.67 -17.14 -0.78
CA LEU A 150 12.44 -15.76 -1.19
C LEU A 150 11.68 -15.74 -2.52
N SER A 151 12.11 -16.55 -3.49
CA SER A 151 11.42 -16.72 -4.78
C SER A 151 9.98 -17.20 -4.60
N LYS A 152 9.74 -18.18 -3.71
CA LYS A 152 8.38 -18.62 -3.36
C LYS A 152 7.54 -17.48 -2.76
N SER A 153 8.12 -16.67 -1.88
CA SER A 153 7.42 -15.52 -1.30
C SER A 153 7.09 -14.42 -2.31
N ILE A 154 7.99 -14.16 -3.26
CA ILE A 154 7.73 -13.22 -4.36
C ILE A 154 6.60 -13.74 -5.26
N GLY A 155 6.58 -15.05 -5.55
CA GLY A 155 5.48 -15.69 -6.27
C GLY A 155 4.11 -15.51 -5.59
N LYS A 156 4.06 -15.51 -4.25
CA LYS A 156 2.82 -15.19 -3.51
C LYS A 156 2.36 -13.75 -3.75
N SER A 157 3.28 -12.80 -3.84
CA SER A 157 2.97 -11.40 -4.17
C SER A 157 2.33 -11.28 -5.55
N ASP A 158 2.78 -12.09 -6.51
CA ASP A 158 2.26 -12.09 -7.89
C ASP A 158 0.82 -12.61 -7.93
N ILE A 159 0.55 -13.69 -7.21
CA ILE A 159 -0.81 -14.23 -7.05
C ILE A 159 -1.73 -13.15 -6.44
N LEU A 160 -1.34 -12.54 -5.32
CA LEU A 160 -2.11 -11.49 -4.65
C LEU A 160 -2.36 -10.27 -5.54
N PHE A 161 -1.33 -9.84 -6.29
CA PHE A 161 -1.43 -8.72 -7.23
C PHE A 161 -2.46 -9.02 -8.32
N ASN A 162 -2.38 -10.18 -8.97
CA ASN A 162 -3.27 -10.55 -10.05
C ASN A 162 -4.72 -10.77 -9.57
N GLU A 163 -4.91 -11.37 -8.40
CA GLU A 163 -6.21 -11.51 -7.74
C GLU A 163 -6.86 -10.15 -7.44
N GLY A 164 -6.09 -9.23 -6.82
CA GLY A 164 -6.57 -7.89 -6.51
C GLY A 164 -6.81 -7.02 -7.75
N LEU A 165 -5.96 -7.16 -8.78
CA LEU A 165 -6.12 -6.47 -10.06
C LEU A 165 -7.39 -6.92 -10.78
N SER A 166 -7.67 -8.23 -10.79
CA SER A 166 -8.92 -8.78 -11.31
C SER A 166 -10.12 -8.15 -10.60
N THR A 167 -10.08 -8.07 -9.26
CA THR A 167 -11.13 -7.40 -8.49
C THR A 167 -11.30 -5.95 -8.88
N LEU A 168 -10.20 -5.18 -8.98
CA LEU A 168 -10.23 -3.76 -9.34
C LEU A 168 -10.90 -3.53 -10.69
N VAL A 169 -10.60 -4.35 -11.70
CA VAL A 169 -11.21 -4.25 -13.04
C VAL A 169 -12.74 -4.33 -12.97
N HIS A 170 -13.28 -5.23 -12.14
CA HIS A 170 -14.72 -5.44 -11.99
C HIS A 170 -15.41 -4.34 -11.19
N VAL A 171 -14.77 -3.83 -10.14
CA VAL A 171 -15.43 -2.93 -9.18
C VAL A 171 -15.14 -1.46 -9.42
N LEU A 172 -14.12 -1.10 -10.20
CA LEU A 172 -13.76 0.30 -10.47
C LEU A 172 -14.95 1.17 -10.94
N PRO A 173 -15.87 0.68 -11.81
CA PRO A 173 -17.04 1.48 -12.21
C PRO A 173 -17.92 1.93 -11.05
N LEU A 174 -17.98 1.17 -9.94
CA LEU A 174 -18.79 1.52 -8.76
C LEU A 174 -18.26 2.78 -8.05
N PHE A 175 -17.01 3.16 -8.28
CA PHE A 175 -16.42 4.36 -7.72
C PHE A 175 -16.66 5.61 -8.59
N ASP A 176 -17.31 5.49 -9.73
CA ASP A 176 -17.67 6.61 -10.60
C ASP A 176 -19.03 7.18 -10.19
N SER A 177 -19.05 8.44 -9.76
CA SER A 177 -20.30 9.11 -9.35
C SER A 177 -20.98 9.89 -10.49
N GLY A 178 -20.43 9.83 -11.71
CA GLY A 178 -20.89 10.65 -12.84
C GLY A 178 -20.48 12.12 -12.78
N SER A 179 -19.85 12.59 -11.70
CA SER A 179 -19.39 13.99 -11.53
C SER A 179 -18.12 14.11 -10.67
N GLY A 180 -17.47 12.98 -10.41
CA GLY A 180 -16.34 12.81 -9.51
C GLY A 180 -16.16 11.32 -9.22
N SER A 181 -15.33 10.98 -8.23
CA SER A 181 -15.26 9.61 -7.72
C SER A 181 -15.64 9.50 -6.26
N PHE A 182 -16.07 8.31 -5.84
CA PHE A 182 -16.23 7.97 -4.43
C PHE A 182 -14.87 7.66 -3.80
N TYR A 183 -14.70 8.03 -2.53
CA TYR A 183 -13.54 7.68 -1.73
C TYR A 183 -13.59 6.20 -1.32
N ASP A 184 -14.78 5.78 -0.89
CA ASP A 184 -15.10 4.44 -0.45
C ASP A 184 -16.54 4.09 -0.86
N LEU A 185 -16.91 2.83 -0.67
CA LEU A 185 -18.23 2.30 -0.97
C LEU A 185 -19.07 2.08 0.30
N ARG A 186 -18.91 2.93 1.33
CA ARG A 186 -19.71 2.83 2.57
C ARG A 186 -21.23 2.92 2.34
N HIS A 187 -21.65 3.41 1.18
CA HIS A 187 -23.05 3.45 0.77
C HIS A 187 -23.67 2.13 0.36
N LEU A 188 -22.85 1.09 0.25
CA LEU A 188 -23.34 -0.27 0.08
C LEU A 188 -23.69 -0.94 1.42
N ASN A 189 -23.07 -0.50 2.53
CA ASN A 189 -23.12 -1.24 3.80
C ASN A 189 -23.52 -0.41 5.05
N LEU A 190 -23.29 0.90 5.09
CA LEU A 190 -23.31 1.68 6.34
C LEU A 190 -24.09 2.99 6.29
N SER A 191 -23.78 3.86 5.33
CA SER A 191 -24.25 5.27 5.35
C SER A 191 -24.21 5.89 3.96
N GLY A 192 -24.69 7.11 3.77
CA GLY A 192 -24.71 7.76 2.45
C GLY A 192 -23.36 7.81 1.71
N PRO A 193 -23.37 8.13 0.40
CA PRO A 193 -22.18 8.11 -0.45
C PRO A 193 -21.07 9.04 0.04
N ASN A 194 -19.87 8.49 0.20
CA ASN A 194 -18.69 9.26 0.55
C ASN A 194 -17.92 9.69 -0.71
N ARG A 195 -18.25 10.87 -1.24
CA ARG A 195 -17.54 11.44 -2.40
C ARG A 195 -16.11 11.81 -2.02
N ALA A 196 -15.15 11.42 -2.86
CA ALA A 196 -13.77 11.84 -2.72
C ALA A 196 -13.69 13.36 -2.87
N ARG A 197 -13.09 14.04 -1.88
CA ARG A 197 -12.66 15.43 -2.05
C ARG A 197 -11.72 15.53 -3.25
N TRP A 198 -11.62 16.69 -3.89
CA TRP A 198 -10.81 16.87 -5.09
C TRP A 198 -9.36 16.38 -4.93
N GLN A 199 -8.75 16.58 -3.76
CA GLN A 199 -7.41 16.06 -3.45
C GLN A 199 -7.30 14.53 -3.64
N TYR A 200 -8.27 13.76 -3.13
CA TYR A 200 -8.34 12.31 -3.33
C TYR A 200 -8.75 11.93 -4.75
N HIS A 201 -9.63 12.71 -5.39
CA HIS A 201 -9.93 12.51 -6.81
C HIS A 201 -8.66 12.62 -7.69
N PHE A 202 -7.78 13.58 -7.40
CA PHE A 202 -6.46 13.69 -8.05
C PHE A 202 -5.50 12.55 -7.67
N VAL A 203 -5.60 11.98 -6.46
CA VAL A 203 -4.89 10.74 -6.11
C VAL A 203 -5.34 9.61 -7.03
N HIS A 204 -6.65 9.40 -7.17
CA HIS A 204 -7.16 8.36 -8.05
C HIS A 204 -6.74 8.54 -9.52
N LEU A 205 -6.74 9.78 -10.03
CA LEU A 205 -6.24 10.07 -11.38
C LEU A 205 -4.75 9.71 -11.56
N ARG A 206 -3.91 9.98 -10.56
CA ARG A 206 -2.50 9.57 -10.57
C ARG A 206 -2.36 8.06 -10.51
N GLN A 207 -3.15 7.40 -9.69
CA GLN A 207 -3.17 5.94 -9.58
C GLN A 207 -3.61 5.26 -10.89
N LEU A 208 -4.63 5.77 -11.58
CA LEU A 208 -5.04 5.29 -12.90
C LEU A 208 -3.92 5.39 -13.92
N LYS A 209 -3.14 6.49 -13.92
CA LYS A 209 -1.93 6.60 -14.74
C LYS A 209 -0.89 5.54 -14.38
N THR A 210 -0.66 5.29 -13.10
CA THR A 210 0.26 4.23 -12.64
C THR A 210 -0.21 2.84 -13.12
N LEU A 211 -1.50 2.55 -13.02
CA LEU A 211 -2.10 1.30 -13.48
C LEU A 211 -1.91 1.06 -14.98
N THR A 212 -1.90 2.11 -15.83
CA THR A 212 -1.60 1.93 -17.27
C THR A 212 -0.22 1.35 -17.56
N LYS A 213 0.74 1.52 -16.63
CA LYS A 213 2.10 0.97 -16.75
C LYS A 213 2.21 -0.41 -16.10
N MET A 214 1.57 -0.60 -14.95
CA MET A 214 1.63 -1.84 -14.18
C MET A 214 0.77 -2.97 -14.77
N ALA A 215 -0.36 -2.62 -15.38
CA ALA A 215 -1.32 -3.56 -15.93
C ALA A 215 -1.75 -3.14 -17.35
N PRO A 216 -0.81 -3.16 -18.33
CA PRO A 216 -1.07 -2.71 -19.69
C PRO A 216 -2.17 -3.50 -20.40
N GLN A 217 -2.43 -4.75 -20.01
CA GLN A 217 -3.53 -5.58 -20.52
C GLN A 217 -4.93 -4.99 -20.27
N HIS A 218 -5.06 -4.07 -19.31
CA HIS A 218 -6.30 -3.34 -19.02
C HIS A 218 -6.18 -1.82 -19.31
N ALA A 219 -5.18 -1.41 -20.10
CA ALA A 219 -4.87 0.00 -20.34
C ALA A 219 -6.05 0.82 -20.86
N ASP A 220 -6.94 0.24 -21.67
CA ASP A 220 -8.09 0.94 -22.20
C ASP A 220 -9.10 1.32 -21.12
N LEU A 221 -9.40 0.41 -20.19
CA LEU A 221 -10.25 0.69 -19.03
C LEU A 221 -9.69 1.85 -18.19
N TRP A 222 -8.39 1.79 -17.89
CA TRP A 222 -7.71 2.82 -17.10
C TRP A 222 -7.71 4.17 -17.80
N LYS A 223 -7.39 4.21 -19.10
CA LYS A 223 -7.34 5.44 -19.91
C LYS A 223 -8.73 6.04 -20.09
N GLN A 224 -9.75 5.23 -20.34
CA GLN A 224 -11.13 5.71 -20.48
C GLN A 224 -11.65 6.29 -19.16
N THR A 225 -11.45 5.57 -18.05
CA THR A 225 -11.83 6.06 -16.71
C THR A 225 -11.05 7.33 -16.36
N PHE A 226 -9.75 7.37 -16.62
CA PHE A 226 -8.92 8.56 -16.41
C PHE A 226 -9.43 9.77 -17.20
N ARG A 227 -9.73 9.62 -18.49
CA ARG A 227 -10.24 10.73 -19.33
C ARG A 227 -11.57 11.26 -18.80
N ARG A 228 -12.48 10.36 -18.44
CA ARG A 228 -13.79 10.71 -17.90
C ARG A 228 -13.66 11.41 -16.54
N TRP A 229 -12.87 10.88 -15.62
CA TRP A 229 -12.63 11.48 -14.31
C TRP A 229 -11.91 12.82 -14.41
N LEU A 230 -10.94 12.94 -15.34
CA LEU A 230 -10.29 14.21 -15.61
C LEU A 230 -11.28 15.26 -16.12
N ALA A 231 -12.26 14.88 -16.94
CA ALA A 231 -13.29 15.80 -17.39
C ALA A 231 -14.14 16.34 -16.22
N TYR A 232 -14.41 15.52 -15.19
CA TYR A 232 -15.14 15.98 -14.00
C TYR A 232 -14.46 17.15 -13.29
N THR A 233 -13.12 17.22 -13.33
CA THR A 233 -12.36 18.37 -12.77
C THR A 233 -12.65 19.70 -13.46
N ARG A 234 -13.27 19.66 -14.65
CA ARG A 234 -13.68 20.82 -15.44
C ARG A 234 -15.21 21.02 -15.43
N GLY A 235 -15.93 20.34 -14.55
CA GLY A 235 -17.38 20.47 -14.41
C GLY A 235 -18.21 19.61 -15.37
N PHE A 236 -17.59 18.80 -16.23
CA PHE A 236 -18.32 17.82 -17.02
C PHE A 236 -18.99 16.78 -16.13
N ARG A 237 -20.10 16.22 -16.61
CA ARG A 237 -20.83 15.14 -15.95
C ARG A 237 -21.10 14.02 -16.94
N SER A 238 -21.34 12.81 -16.44
CA SER A 238 -21.88 11.73 -17.25
C SER A 238 -23.21 12.16 -17.87
N LEU A 239 -23.53 11.60 -19.04
CA LEU A 239 -24.83 11.80 -19.67
C LEU A 239 -25.94 11.32 -18.74
N HIS A 240 -27.08 12.00 -18.78
CA HIS A 240 -28.34 11.53 -18.21
C HIS A 240 -29.25 11.06 -19.35
N ASN A 241 -30.23 10.22 -19.03
CA ASN A 241 -31.27 9.79 -19.97
C ASN A 241 -32.32 10.87 -20.22
#